data_AF-A0A6V7L8C6-F1
#
_entry.id   AF-A0A6V7L8C6-F1
#
_cell.length_a   1.000
_cell.length_b   1.000
_cell.length_c   1.000
_cell.angle_alpha   90.00
_cell.angle_beta   90.00
_cell.angle_gamma   90.00
#
_symmetry.space_group_name_H-M   'P 1'
#
loop_
_entity.id
_entity.type
_entity.pdbx_description
1 polymer ?
#
loop_
_entity_poly.entity_id
_entity_poly.type
_entity_poly.pdbx_seq_one_letter_code
_entity_poly.pdbx_strand_id
1 'polypeptide(L)'
;KRTVEDYFLPRQISQITGQTVVPIGDAVISTRDTCIGFEICEELWHPDSNHIPMSLDGVEIISNASGSMFEIRKAYTIVDRVKSASAKAGGCYMYSNFFGCDGGRMFFMGFSSITVNGSIIGRAKQFSLKEVEVTTASFDLDLI
;
A
#
# COMPACT_ATOMS: atom_id res chain seq x y z
N LYS A 1 17.15 12.45 5.21
CA LYS A 1 18.06 11.29 4.98
C LYS A 1 17.26 10.06 5.40
N ARG A 2 17.04 9.10 4.50
CA ARG A 2 16.37 7.85 4.86
C ARG A 2 17.28 7.06 5.79
N THR A 3 16.72 6.53 6.87
CA THR A 3 17.48 5.87 7.94
C THR A 3 16.79 4.59 8.36
N VAL A 4 17.62 3.61 8.69
CA VAL A 4 17.23 2.31 9.20
C VAL A 4 18.04 2.04 10.46
N GLU A 5 17.39 1.48 11.46
CA GLU A 5 17.98 1.13 12.76
C GLU A 5 17.71 -0.34 13.08
N ASP A 6 18.49 -0.89 14.00
CA ASP A 6 18.25 -2.24 14.51
C ASP A 6 17.14 -2.20 15.57
N TYR A 7 16.01 -2.86 15.28
CA TYR A 7 14.93 -3.07 16.23
C TYR A 7 15.06 -4.42 16.92
N PHE A 8 15.16 -4.41 18.26
CA PHE A 8 15.21 -5.61 19.07
C PHE A 8 13.83 -6.25 19.19
N LEU A 9 13.72 -7.48 18.71
CA LEU A 9 12.45 -8.21 18.71
C LEU A 9 12.05 -8.64 20.13
N PRO A 10 10.74 -8.68 20.45
CA PRO A 10 10.26 -9.30 21.68
C PRO A 10 10.70 -10.77 21.75
N ARG A 11 11.01 -11.24 22.97
CA ARG A 11 11.52 -12.61 23.21
C ARG A 11 10.68 -13.69 22.52
N GLN A 12 9.35 -13.53 22.54
CA GLN A 12 8.42 -14.47 21.92
C GLN A 12 8.64 -14.57 20.39
N ILE A 13 8.84 -13.43 19.72
CA ILE A 13 9.10 -13.39 18.27
C ILE A 13 10.48 -13.95 17.94
N SER A 14 11.50 -13.62 18.74
CA SER A 14 12.85 -14.16 18.56
C SER A 14 12.92 -15.68 18.71
N GLN A 15 12.15 -16.26 19.64
CA GLN A 15 12.07 -17.72 19.81
C GLN A 15 11.45 -18.42 18.59
N ILE A 16 10.50 -17.77 17.91
CA ILE A 16 9.83 -18.33 16.72
C ILE A 16 10.68 -18.14 15.46
N THR A 17 11.27 -16.95 15.29
CA THR A 17 11.96 -16.55 14.04
C THR A 17 13.45 -16.89 14.05
N GLY A 18 14.05 -17.09 15.22
CA GLY A 18 15.51 -17.22 15.37
C GLY A 18 16.28 -15.90 15.25
N GLN A 19 15.59 -14.77 15.06
CA GLN A 19 16.18 -13.44 14.91
C GLN A 19 16.07 -12.63 16.21
N THR A 20 17.13 -11.95 16.61
CA THR A 20 17.13 -11.05 17.77
C THR A 20 16.87 -9.60 17.38
N VAL A 21 17.24 -9.22 16.15
CA VAL A 21 17.07 -7.87 15.60
C VAL A 21 16.52 -7.92 14.18
N VAL A 22 15.80 -6.87 13.79
CA VAL A 22 15.35 -6.63 12.41
C VAL A 22 15.52 -5.15 12.04
N PRO A 23 15.67 -4.83 10.75
CA PRO A 23 15.65 -3.44 10.29
C PRO A 23 14.31 -2.76 10.60
N ILE A 24 14.33 -1.54 11.15
CA ILE A 24 13.16 -0.65 11.28
C ILE A 24 13.49 0.73 10.72
N GLY A 25 12.56 1.32 9.97
CA GLY A 25 12.71 2.66 9.41
C GLY A 25 12.24 2.76 7.97
N ASP A 26 12.83 3.70 7.24
CA ASP A 26 12.49 3.99 5.84
C ASP A 26 13.34 3.13 4.91
N ALA A 27 12.75 2.04 4.43
CA ALA A 27 13.40 1.04 3.58
C ALA A 27 12.39 0.45 2.57
N VAL A 28 12.96 -0.17 1.54
CA VAL A 28 12.23 -0.92 0.50
C VAL A 28 12.71 -2.37 0.49
N ILE A 29 11.90 -3.28 -0.04
CA ILE A 29 12.25 -4.69 -0.18
C ILE A 29 12.70 -4.96 -1.60
N SER A 30 14.00 -5.24 -1.78
CA SER A 30 14.52 -5.77 -3.04
C SER A 30 14.39 -7.29 -3.04
N THR A 31 13.73 -7.81 -4.06
CA THR A 31 13.70 -9.24 -4.36
C THR A 31 14.64 -9.55 -5.53
N ARG A 32 14.57 -10.75 -6.11
CA ARG A 32 15.36 -11.11 -7.29
C ARG A 32 14.89 -10.41 -8.57
N ASP A 33 13.58 -10.21 -8.67
CA ASP A 33 12.92 -9.83 -9.92
C ASP A 33 12.20 -8.48 -9.82
N THR A 34 12.01 -7.94 -8.60
CA THR A 34 11.32 -6.66 -8.39
C THR A 34 11.69 -5.98 -7.08
N CYS A 35 11.35 -4.70 -6.95
CA CYS A 35 11.47 -3.92 -5.72
C CYS A 35 10.10 -3.40 -5.24
N ILE A 36 9.84 -3.56 -3.93
CA ILE A 36 8.57 -3.21 -3.29
C ILE A 36 8.80 -2.10 -2.26
N GLY A 37 8.08 -1.00 -2.41
CA GLY A 37 8.03 0.11 -1.47
C GLY A 37 6.69 0.18 -0.74
N PHE A 38 6.66 1.01 0.29
CA PHE A 38 5.51 1.15 1.17
C PHE A 38 5.12 2.62 1.28
N GLU A 39 3.82 2.86 1.22
CA GLU A 39 3.25 4.16 1.52
C GLU A 39 2.12 3.94 2.53
N ILE A 40 1.99 4.77 3.55
CA ILE A 40 1.00 4.54 4.61
C ILE A 40 -0.08 5.61 4.50
N CYS A 41 -1.30 5.15 4.19
CA CYS A 41 -2.53 5.95 4.19
C CYS A 41 -2.34 7.37 3.65
N GLU A 42 -2.15 8.35 4.53
CA GLU A 42 -2.10 9.77 4.18
C GLU A 42 -0.88 10.20 3.36
N GLU A 43 0.17 9.40 3.33
CA GLU A 43 1.39 9.71 2.57
C GLU A 43 1.10 9.87 1.05
N LEU A 44 0.04 9.24 0.55
CA LEU A 44 -0.47 9.42 -0.83
C LEU A 44 -0.97 10.85 -1.13
N TRP A 45 -1.38 11.60 -0.11
CA TRP A 45 -1.91 12.97 -0.30
C TRP A 45 -0.84 14.03 -0.13
N HIS A 46 0.33 13.67 0.39
CA HIS A 46 1.42 14.61 0.61
C HIS A 46 1.90 15.18 -0.74
N PRO A 47 2.19 16.49 -0.86
CA PRO A 47 2.69 17.05 -2.12
C PRO A 47 3.99 16.40 -2.59
N ASP A 48 4.82 15.99 -1.63
CA ASP A 48 6.02 15.18 -1.80
C ASP A 48 5.74 13.78 -1.24
N SER A 49 4.84 13.04 -1.91
CA SER A 49 4.47 11.67 -1.51
C SER A 49 5.66 10.72 -1.60
N ASN A 50 5.70 9.74 -0.70
CA ASN A 50 6.81 8.79 -0.57
C ASN A 50 7.03 7.93 -1.82
N HIS A 51 5.97 7.62 -2.58
CA HIS A 51 6.12 6.90 -3.84
C HIS A 51 6.98 7.65 -4.87
N ILE A 52 7.05 8.99 -4.85
CA ILE A 52 7.81 9.77 -5.83
C ILE A 52 9.31 9.42 -5.77
N PRO A 53 10.01 9.61 -4.64
CA PRO A 53 11.41 9.25 -4.57
C PRO A 53 11.63 7.74 -4.58
N MET A 54 10.66 6.90 -4.19
CA MET A 54 10.76 5.44 -4.33
C MET A 54 10.78 5.02 -5.80
N SER A 55 9.88 5.55 -6.63
CA SER A 55 9.85 5.23 -8.06
C SER A 55 11.08 5.75 -8.80
N LEU A 56 11.64 6.90 -8.38
CA LEU A 56 12.93 7.38 -8.90
C LEU A 56 14.09 6.43 -8.57
N ASP A 57 14.02 5.70 -7.46
CA ASP A 57 14.99 4.68 -7.07
C ASP A 57 14.73 3.31 -7.73
N GLY A 58 13.75 3.22 -8.64
CA GLY A 58 13.42 1.99 -9.37
C GLY A 58 12.48 1.04 -8.61
N VAL A 59 11.74 1.54 -7.61
CA VAL A 59 10.68 0.76 -6.98
C VAL A 59 9.50 0.60 -7.94
N GLU A 60 9.17 -0.64 -8.25
CA GLU A 60 8.18 -1.02 -9.26
C GLU A 60 6.79 -1.25 -8.66
N ILE A 61 6.72 -1.66 -7.39
CA ILE A 61 5.48 -1.94 -6.69
C ILE A 61 5.40 -1.09 -5.42
N ILE A 62 4.35 -0.28 -5.30
CA ILE A 62 4.04 0.49 -4.09
C ILE A 62 2.82 -0.13 -3.41
N SER A 63 3.00 -0.53 -2.14
CA SER A 63 1.92 -1.04 -1.30
C SER A 63 1.44 0.03 -0.33
N ASN A 64 0.20 0.47 -0.50
CA ASN A 64 -0.48 1.37 0.40
C ASN A 64 -1.46 0.66 1.34
N ALA A 65 -1.16 0.70 2.63
CA ALA A 65 -2.07 0.27 3.69
C ALA A 65 -2.80 1.48 4.27
N SER A 66 -4.13 1.49 4.17
CA SER A 66 -4.99 2.60 4.58
C SER A 66 -6.00 2.23 5.66
N GLY A 67 -6.36 3.24 6.45
CA GLY A 67 -7.53 3.26 7.33
C GLY A 67 -8.46 4.40 6.94
N SER A 68 -8.78 4.54 5.66
CA SER A 68 -9.60 5.65 5.16
C SER A 68 -11.08 5.39 5.42
N MET A 69 -11.65 6.15 6.36
CA MET A 69 -13.09 6.17 6.59
C MET A 69 -13.88 6.61 5.35
N PHE A 70 -15.13 6.15 5.31
CA PHE A 70 -16.12 6.54 4.32
C PHE A 70 -16.55 7.98 4.52
N GLU A 71 -16.52 8.73 3.43
CA GLU A 71 -17.15 10.03 3.32
C GLU A 71 -17.89 10.06 1.98
N ILE A 72 -19.04 10.74 1.96
CA ILE A 72 -19.88 10.85 0.77
C ILE A 72 -19.03 11.43 -0.38
N ARG A 73 -18.95 10.68 -1.48
CA ARG A 73 -18.20 11.02 -2.72
C ARG A 73 -16.67 11.04 -2.59
N LYS A 74 -16.07 10.64 -1.46
CA LYS A 74 -14.60 10.58 -1.32
C LYS A 74 -13.91 9.51 -2.19
N ALA A 75 -14.64 8.45 -2.53
CA ALA A 75 -14.10 7.34 -3.33
C ALA A 75 -13.54 7.82 -4.70
N TYR A 76 -14.15 8.83 -5.33
CA TYR A 76 -13.65 9.39 -6.59
C TYR A 76 -12.24 9.97 -6.42
N THR A 77 -12.01 10.70 -5.33
CA THR A 77 -10.69 11.27 -5.04
C THR A 77 -9.64 10.19 -4.82
N ILE A 78 -9.97 9.10 -4.11
CA ILE A 78 -9.03 7.99 -3.89
C ILE A 78 -8.67 7.32 -5.22
N VAL A 79 -9.67 7.03 -6.07
CA VAL A 79 -9.44 6.48 -7.42
C VAL A 79 -8.49 7.37 -8.21
N ASP A 80 -8.78 8.67 -8.26
CA ASP A 80 -8.00 9.60 -9.06
C ASP A 80 -6.56 9.70 -8.54
N ARG A 81 -6.35 9.65 -7.22
CA ARG A 81 -5.00 9.70 -6.62
C ARG A 81 -4.21 8.43 -6.91
N VAL A 82 -4.77 7.26 -6.68
CA VAL A 82 -4.09 5.97 -6.95
C VAL A 82 -3.76 5.82 -8.43
N LYS A 83 -4.68 6.22 -9.32
CA LYS A 83 -4.42 6.27 -10.76
C LYS A 83 -3.35 7.29 -11.11
N SER A 84 -3.40 8.48 -10.54
CA SER A 84 -2.40 9.52 -10.84
C SER A 84 -1.00 9.15 -10.35
N ALA A 85 -0.88 8.50 -9.18
CA ALA A 85 0.39 8.05 -8.62
C ALA A 85 1.07 7.05 -9.58
N SER A 86 0.37 5.97 -9.93
CA SER A 86 0.89 4.97 -10.88
C SER A 86 1.07 5.51 -12.30
N ALA A 87 0.17 6.37 -12.80
CA ALA A 87 0.31 6.94 -14.15
C ALA A 87 1.51 7.88 -14.28
N LYS A 88 1.80 8.66 -13.23
CA LYS A 88 2.91 9.62 -13.22
C LYS A 88 4.25 8.94 -13.00
N ALA A 89 4.29 7.99 -12.06
CA ALA A 89 5.53 7.36 -11.61
C ALA A 89 5.88 6.08 -12.37
N GLY A 90 4.93 5.50 -13.12
CA GLY A 90 5.03 4.14 -13.62
C GLY A 90 4.75 3.12 -12.51
N GLY A 91 4.81 1.84 -12.84
CA GLY A 91 4.69 0.77 -11.85
C GLY A 91 3.27 0.41 -11.41
N CYS A 92 3.23 -0.46 -10.40
CA CYS A 92 2.04 -0.98 -9.75
C CYS A 92 1.81 -0.28 -8.41
N TYR A 93 0.60 0.19 -8.18
CA TYR A 93 0.14 0.77 -6.92
C TYR A 93 -1.00 -0.07 -6.35
N MET A 94 -0.74 -0.72 -5.22
CA MET A 94 -1.70 -1.52 -4.47
C MET A 94 -2.27 -0.68 -3.33
N TYR A 95 -3.55 -0.35 -3.40
CA TYR A 95 -4.28 0.30 -2.31
C TYR A 95 -5.08 -0.74 -1.53
N SER A 96 -4.90 -0.79 -0.22
CA SER A 96 -5.65 -1.66 0.68
C SER A 96 -6.25 -0.84 1.81
N ASN A 97 -7.48 -1.14 2.22
CA ASN A 97 -8.17 -0.38 3.25
C ASN A 97 -8.97 -1.29 4.18
N PHE A 98 -9.22 -0.80 5.39
CA PHE A 98 -10.19 -1.42 6.28
C PHE A 98 -11.59 -1.47 5.69
N PHE A 99 -12.38 -2.42 6.19
CA PHE A 99 -13.72 -2.71 5.70
C PHE A 99 -14.70 -2.83 6.88
N GLY A 100 -15.82 -2.11 6.83
CA GLY A 100 -16.88 -2.19 7.84
C GLY A 100 -16.69 -1.23 9.03
N CYS A 101 -17.20 -1.62 10.20
CA CYS A 101 -17.08 -0.83 11.44
C CYS A 101 -16.13 -1.53 12.42
N ASP A 102 -15.32 -0.76 13.12
CA ASP A 102 -14.38 -1.22 14.15
C ASP A 102 -14.96 -1.15 15.59
N GLY A 103 -16.28 -0.95 15.70
CA GLY A 103 -16.98 -0.71 16.97
C GLY A 103 -17.08 0.77 17.35
N GLY A 104 -16.48 1.67 16.57
CA GLY A 104 -16.66 3.12 16.71
C GLY A 104 -17.85 3.68 15.93
N ARG A 105 -17.75 4.98 15.60
CA ARG A 105 -18.72 5.71 14.76
C ARG A 105 -18.31 5.79 13.30
N MET A 106 -17.10 5.35 12.98
CA MET A 106 -16.55 5.40 11.63
C MET A 106 -16.91 4.11 10.89
N PHE A 107 -17.18 4.24 9.60
CA PHE A 107 -17.34 3.13 8.67
C PHE A 107 -16.22 3.20 7.64
N PHE A 108 -15.52 2.10 7.40
CA PHE A 108 -14.47 2.00 6.40
C PHE A 108 -15.01 1.33 5.14
N MET A 109 -14.80 1.95 3.98
CA MET A 109 -15.43 1.55 2.72
C MET A 109 -14.66 0.49 1.92
N GLY A 110 -13.64 -0.17 2.50
CA GLY A 110 -12.74 -1.05 1.75
C GLY A 110 -12.26 -0.38 0.48
N PHE A 111 -12.70 -0.89 -0.67
CA PHE A 111 -12.37 -0.34 -1.98
C PHE A 111 -10.86 -0.50 -2.29
N SER A 112 -10.29 -1.60 -1.80
CA SER A 112 -8.93 -2.01 -2.16
C SER A 112 -8.82 -2.14 -3.68
N SER A 113 -7.70 -1.70 -4.25
CA SER A 113 -7.48 -1.71 -5.70
C SER A 113 -6.03 -1.97 -6.07
N ILE A 114 -5.83 -2.54 -7.25
CA ILE A 114 -4.53 -2.76 -7.86
C ILE A 114 -4.52 -1.96 -9.15
N THR A 115 -3.58 -1.03 -9.27
CA THR A 115 -3.51 -0.09 -10.39
C THR A 115 -2.13 -0.14 -11.02
N VAL A 116 -2.05 -0.30 -12.33
CA VAL A 116 -0.81 -0.37 -13.08
C VAL A 116 -0.83 0.72 -14.14
N ASN A 117 0.16 1.61 -14.14
CA ASN A 117 0.30 2.69 -15.13
C ASN A 117 -1.01 3.48 -15.35
N GLY A 118 -1.69 3.83 -14.26
CA GLY A 118 -2.96 4.58 -14.28
C GLY A 118 -4.22 3.75 -14.58
N SER A 119 -4.08 2.45 -14.84
CA SER A 119 -5.19 1.55 -15.14
C SER A 119 -5.49 0.63 -13.96
N ILE A 120 -6.72 0.66 -13.45
CA ILE A 120 -7.15 -0.25 -12.37
C ILE A 120 -7.38 -1.64 -12.98
N ILE A 121 -6.58 -2.62 -12.56
CA ILE A 121 -6.65 -4.01 -13.03
C ILE A 121 -7.35 -4.95 -12.04
N GLY A 122 -7.53 -4.51 -10.79
CA GLY A 122 -8.30 -5.23 -9.78
C GLY A 122 -8.93 -4.26 -8.79
N ARG A 123 -10.17 -4.52 -8.36
CA ARG A 123 -10.85 -3.66 -7.37
C ARG A 123 -11.89 -4.44 -6.55
N ALA A 124 -11.82 -4.27 -5.24
CA ALA A 124 -12.80 -4.76 -4.28
C ALA A 124 -14.09 -3.93 -4.32
N LYS A 125 -15.16 -4.48 -3.76
CA LYS A 125 -16.40 -3.75 -3.54
C LYS A 125 -16.18 -2.63 -2.52
N GLN A 126 -16.90 -1.53 -2.71
CA GLN A 126 -16.95 -0.42 -1.76
C GLN A 126 -17.78 -0.79 -0.51
N PHE A 127 -18.80 -1.63 -0.69
CA PHE A 127 -19.65 -2.11 0.40
C PHE A 127 -19.92 -3.60 0.19
N SER A 128 -19.88 -4.34 1.28
CA SER A 128 -19.93 -5.79 1.35
C SER A 128 -20.39 -6.19 2.76
N LEU A 129 -20.97 -7.36 2.91
CA LEU A 129 -21.22 -7.96 4.24
C LEU A 129 -20.18 -9.01 4.58
N LYS A 130 -19.21 -9.23 3.69
CA LYS A 130 -18.08 -10.13 3.95
C LYS A 130 -17.14 -9.46 4.92
N GLU A 131 -16.67 -10.23 5.90
CA GLU A 131 -15.65 -9.79 6.84
C GLU A 131 -14.30 -9.55 6.15
N VAL A 132 -13.98 -10.39 5.15
CA VAL A 132 -12.73 -10.31 4.40
C VAL A 132 -13.02 -10.30 2.90
N GLU A 133 -12.39 -9.38 2.19
CA GLU A 133 -12.42 -9.30 0.73
C GLU A 133 -10.99 -9.19 0.19
N VAL A 134 -10.60 -10.13 -0.66
CA VAL A 134 -9.27 -10.20 -1.27
C VAL A 134 -9.39 -9.88 -2.74
N THR A 135 -8.57 -8.96 -3.22
CA THR A 135 -8.43 -8.64 -4.64
C THR A 135 -7.05 -9.07 -5.10
N THR A 136 -6.99 -9.83 -6.19
CA THR A 136 -5.75 -10.26 -6.82
C THR A 136 -5.73 -9.80 -8.27
N ALA A 137 -4.53 -9.62 -8.82
CA ALA A 137 -4.31 -9.37 -10.22
C ALA A 137 -2.96 -9.95 -10.66
N SER A 138 -2.83 -10.23 -11.94
CA SER A 138 -1.57 -10.65 -12.56
C SER A 138 -1.20 -9.63 -13.62
N PHE A 139 0.05 -9.16 -13.61
CA PHE A 139 0.60 -8.20 -14.55
C PHE A 139 2.06 -8.56 -14.84
N ASP A 140 2.56 -8.05 -15.95
CA ASP A 140 3.93 -8.27 -16.40
C ASP A 140 4.84 -7.15 -15.88
N LEU A 141 5.96 -7.51 -15.24
CA LEU A 141 6.94 -6.55 -14.73
C LEU A 141 7.73 -5.88 -15.86
N ASP A 142 7.81 -6.47 -17.05
CA ASP A 142 8.52 -5.86 -18.17
C ASP A 142 7.69 -4.74 -18.85
N LEU A 143 6.41 -4.58 -18.46
CA LEU A 143 5.47 -3.63 -19.06
C LEU A 143 5.12 -2.44 -18.15
N ILE A 144 5.77 -2.33 -16.98
CA ILE A 144 5.54 -1.26 -16.01
C ILE A 144 6.43 -0.03 -16.21
#